data_AF-A0A1V6CYW0-F1
#
_entry.id   AF-A0A1V6CYW0-F1
#
_cell.length_a   1.000
_cell.length_b   1.000
_cell.length_c   1.000
_cell.angle_alpha   90.00
_cell.angle_beta   90.00
_cell.angle_gamma   90.00
#
_symmetry.space_group_name_H-M   'P 1'
#
loop_
_entity.id
_entity.type
_entity.pdbx_description
1 polymer ?
#
loop_
_entity_poly.entity_id
_entity_poly.type
_entity_poly.pdbx_seq_one_letter_code
_entity_poly.pdbx_strand_id
1 'polypeptide(L)'
;MQGRQIQCPACKRSLIVPPQAIGRMVRCGKCSHAFKVALDVSDDDILDWLSPNLDEEEEAAITVRPEFETNAPLMEGGGGSAPAASATQQALEEPIEPITEKIRLVRIDDHGALFEFPASRLLETSFRCSMPRTCLRCGAKSHLQAHVIHYAHALLSGVDVEAEHAAGAMKLTEEEAQDLSEEDLLARLPRVPNVPSPGDLPMPYWLCDMCTTGNCISAELQVDGSGNGRCRLLILHLRRAEEFMVTAGGEGQSDFAKLHGVVASLVESPWDNLAQFVQDRIRQWWKPRHNERFLGYAPDRDHVRNEDGVAGIVVSTERLIYHTRQRHYECSVAEPLDLELAMGSHTGQLRIHTGNWKVKHFTVDRDGVSRFRRCLTLGKFRANWR
;
A
#
# COMPACT_ATOMS: atom_id res chain seq x y z
N MET A 1 -7.46 -36.63 16.88
CA MET A 1 -7.80 -35.20 16.79
C MET A 1 -9.22 -35.09 16.28
N GLN A 2 -10.18 -34.68 17.13
CA GLN A 2 -11.58 -34.54 16.72
C GLN A 2 -11.73 -33.23 15.94
N GLY A 3 -12.15 -33.29 14.68
CA GLY A 3 -12.40 -32.11 13.85
C GLY A 3 -13.76 -31.47 14.19
N ARG A 4 -13.89 -30.16 13.99
CA ARG A 4 -15.15 -29.42 14.24
C ARG A 4 -16.05 -29.55 13.02
N GLN A 5 -17.33 -29.81 13.25
CA GLN A 5 -18.32 -29.97 12.20
C GLN A 5 -18.98 -28.61 11.89
N ILE A 6 -18.88 -28.13 10.65
CA ILE A 6 -19.47 -26.86 10.19
C ILE A 6 -20.33 -27.09 8.94
N GLN A 7 -21.32 -26.23 8.68
CA GLN A 7 -22.12 -26.30 7.45
C GLN A 7 -21.64 -25.29 6.41
N CYS A 8 -21.54 -25.72 5.15
CA CYS A 8 -21.28 -24.82 4.05
C CYS A 8 -22.45 -23.83 3.86
N PRO A 9 -22.21 -22.51 3.81
CA PRO A 9 -23.29 -21.52 3.70
C PRO A 9 -24.08 -21.65 2.38
N ALA A 10 -23.41 -22.05 1.29
CA ALA A 10 -24.03 -22.18 -0.02
C ALA A 10 -24.85 -23.47 -0.21
N CYS A 11 -24.29 -24.64 0.12
CA CYS A 11 -24.94 -25.93 -0.15
C CYS A 11 -25.44 -26.69 1.07
N LYS A 12 -25.28 -26.12 2.28
CA LYS A 12 -25.67 -26.68 3.58
C LYS A 12 -25.07 -28.04 3.93
N ARG A 13 -24.11 -28.54 3.14
CA ARG A 13 -23.40 -29.80 3.44
C ARG A 13 -22.50 -29.61 4.66
N SER A 14 -22.54 -30.60 5.55
CA SER A 14 -21.66 -30.67 6.71
C SER A 14 -20.23 -31.04 6.31
N LEU A 15 -19.26 -30.30 6.84
CA LEU A 15 -17.83 -30.42 6.60
C LEU A 15 -17.13 -30.59 7.94
N ILE A 16 -16.15 -31.48 8.01
CA ILE A 16 -15.28 -31.63 9.19
C ILE A 16 -14.02 -30.82 8.92
N VAL A 17 -13.77 -29.82 9.75
CA VAL A 17 -12.65 -28.88 9.59
C VAL A 17 -11.68 -29.05 10.77
N PRO A 18 -10.36 -29.15 10.52
CA PRO A 18 -9.38 -29.22 11.60
C PRO A 18 -9.37 -27.90 12.39
N PRO A 19 -9.10 -27.94 13.72
CA PRO A 19 -9.14 -26.74 14.57
C PRO A 19 -8.20 -25.62 14.10
N GLN A 20 -7.11 -25.96 13.41
CA GLN A 20 -6.16 -24.99 12.84
C GLN A 20 -6.72 -24.14 11.68
N ALA A 21 -7.87 -24.53 11.11
CA ALA A 21 -8.53 -23.81 10.03
C ALA A 21 -9.61 -22.83 10.51
N ILE A 22 -9.83 -22.73 11.83
CA ILE A 22 -10.66 -21.69 12.43
C ILE A 22 -10.04 -20.31 12.11
N GLY A 23 -10.87 -19.36 11.65
CA GLY A 23 -10.42 -18.03 11.19
C GLY A 23 -9.78 -18.01 9.80
N ARG A 24 -9.58 -19.16 9.14
CA ARG A 24 -9.04 -19.25 7.77
C ARG A 24 -10.14 -19.44 6.73
N MET A 25 -9.82 -19.15 5.46
CA MET A 25 -10.68 -19.45 4.32
C MET A 25 -10.60 -20.95 3.99
N VAL A 26 -11.77 -21.61 3.94
CA VAL A 26 -11.90 -23.01 3.53
C VAL A 26 -12.79 -23.11 2.29
N ARG A 27 -12.59 -24.15 1.47
CA ARG A 27 -13.43 -24.44 0.29
C ARG A 27 -14.28 -25.67 0.54
N CYS A 28 -15.57 -25.60 0.21
CA CYS A 28 -16.45 -26.77 0.28
C CYS A 28 -16.07 -27.79 -0.79
N GLY A 29 -15.78 -29.04 -0.40
CA GLY A 29 -15.45 -30.11 -1.35
C GLY A 29 -16.60 -30.53 -2.30
N LYS A 30 -17.83 -30.03 -2.11
CA LYS A 30 -18.98 -30.33 -3.00
C LYS A 30 -19.26 -29.22 -4.01
N CYS A 31 -19.39 -27.97 -3.56
CA CYS A 31 -19.76 -26.84 -4.41
C CYS A 31 -18.63 -25.86 -4.69
N SER A 32 -17.42 -26.11 -4.17
CA SER A 32 -16.23 -25.25 -4.30
C SER A 32 -16.36 -23.83 -3.73
N HIS A 33 -17.48 -23.50 -3.08
CA HIS A 33 -17.68 -22.20 -2.43
C HIS A 33 -16.65 -21.99 -1.30
N ALA A 34 -15.95 -20.86 -1.35
CA ALA A 34 -14.94 -20.47 -0.39
C ALA A 34 -15.58 -19.59 0.70
N PHE A 35 -15.39 -19.93 1.97
CA PHE A 35 -15.95 -19.18 3.10
C PHE A 35 -15.00 -19.20 4.30
N LYS A 36 -15.08 -18.18 5.14
CA LYS A 36 -14.25 -18.07 6.36
C LYS A 36 -14.93 -18.85 7.49
N VAL A 37 -14.18 -19.68 8.20
CA VAL A 37 -14.71 -20.41 9.37
C VAL A 37 -14.80 -19.44 10.54
N ALA A 38 -16.02 -19.10 10.95
CA ALA A 38 -16.27 -18.24 12.11
C ALA A 38 -15.74 -18.89 13.39
N LEU A 39 -15.16 -18.07 14.26
CA LEU A 39 -15.00 -18.43 15.67
C LEU A 39 -16.38 -18.30 16.30
N ASP A 40 -17.04 -19.43 16.52
CA ASP A 40 -18.09 -19.49 17.54
C ASP A 40 -17.34 -19.37 18.87
N VAL A 41 -17.13 -18.14 19.30
CA VAL A 41 -16.83 -17.82 20.69
C VAL A 41 -18.20 -17.65 21.32
N SER A 42 -18.56 -18.49 22.28
CA SER A 42 -19.81 -18.25 22.99
C SER A 42 -19.65 -16.95 23.80
N ASP A 43 -20.73 -16.19 23.98
CA ASP A 43 -20.68 -14.99 24.84
C ASP A 43 -20.20 -15.34 26.26
N ASP A 44 -20.40 -16.59 26.69
CA ASP A 44 -19.88 -17.13 27.95
C ASP A 44 -18.34 -17.27 27.94
N ASP A 45 -17.71 -17.69 26.83
CA ASP A 45 -16.24 -17.72 26.71
C ASP A 45 -15.62 -16.31 26.69
N ILE A 46 -16.36 -15.33 26.14
CA ILE A 46 -15.94 -13.91 26.16
C ILE A 46 -16.03 -13.37 27.59
N LEU A 47 -17.08 -13.74 28.34
CA LEU A 47 -17.23 -13.38 29.75
C LEU A 47 -16.16 -14.03 30.64
N ASP A 48 -15.74 -15.26 30.35
CA ASP A 48 -14.66 -15.93 31.08
C ASP A 48 -13.29 -15.28 30.82
N TRP A 49 -13.04 -14.72 29.64
CA TRP A 49 -11.83 -13.94 29.34
C TRP A 49 -11.85 -12.53 29.92
N LEU A 50 -13.05 -11.93 30.05
CA LEU A 50 -13.24 -10.60 30.63
C LEU A 50 -13.43 -10.62 32.15
N SER A 51 -13.63 -11.80 32.74
CA SER A 51 -13.58 -11.98 34.18
C SER A 51 -12.11 -11.88 34.60
N PRO A 52 -11.67 -10.77 35.20
CA PRO A 52 -10.32 -10.74 35.75
C PRO A 52 -10.22 -11.89 36.75
N ASN A 53 -9.24 -12.78 36.55
CA ASN A 53 -8.72 -13.59 37.65
C ASN A 53 -8.17 -12.62 38.68
N LEU A 54 -9.05 -12.09 39.52
CA LEU A 54 -8.72 -11.39 40.73
C LEU A 54 -8.25 -12.49 41.67
N ASP A 55 -6.95 -12.80 41.59
CA ASP A 55 -6.24 -13.34 42.74
C ASP A 55 -6.50 -12.35 43.88
N GLU A 56 -7.33 -12.82 44.82
CA GLU A 56 -7.73 -12.13 46.03
C GLU A 56 -6.49 -11.90 46.90
N GLU A 57 -5.84 -10.75 46.78
CA GLU A 57 -5.15 -10.11 47.90
C GLU A 57 -4.91 -8.62 47.60
N GLU A 58 -5.39 -7.80 48.54
CA GLU A 58 -5.12 -6.36 48.72
C GLU A 58 -6.23 -5.38 48.29
N GLU A 59 -7.26 -5.31 49.15
CA GLU A 59 -8.17 -4.18 49.29
C GLU A 59 -7.42 -2.90 49.71
N ALA A 60 -7.59 -1.81 48.96
CA ALA A 60 -7.61 -0.47 49.52
C ALA A 60 -8.48 0.49 48.68
N ALA A 61 -9.73 0.61 49.13
CA ALA A 61 -10.62 1.77 49.10
C ALA A 61 -10.31 2.93 48.14
N ILE A 62 -11.13 3.10 47.09
CA ILE A 62 -11.55 4.43 46.61
C ILE A 62 -13.04 4.41 46.26
N THR A 63 -13.81 5.14 47.05
CA THR A 63 -15.24 5.41 46.90
C THR A 63 -15.43 6.64 46.03
N VAL A 64 -16.02 6.53 44.83
CA VAL A 64 -16.61 7.68 44.12
C VAL A 64 -17.82 7.24 43.29
N ARG A 65 -19.02 7.64 43.75
CA ARG A 65 -20.24 7.85 42.96
C ARG A 65 -20.03 9.11 42.08
N PRO A 66 -20.58 9.20 40.85
CA PRO A 66 -21.96 9.69 40.75
C PRO A 66 -22.82 9.11 39.62
N GLU A 67 -24.11 9.23 39.89
CA GLU A 67 -25.27 9.08 39.03
C GLU A 67 -25.20 10.04 37.82
N PHE A 68 -25.56 9.56 36.62
CA PHE A 68 -26.16 10.40 35.60
C PHE A 68 -27.23 9.62 34.84
N GLU A 69 -28.48 9.89 35.22
CA GLU A 69 -29.66 9.69 34.39
C GLU A 69 -29.57 10.62 33.18
N THR A 70 -29.76 10.09 31.97
CA THR A 70 -30.21 10.90 30.84
C THR A 70 -31.34 10.18 30.12
N ASN A 71 -32.54 10.68 30.41
CA ASN A 71 -33.75 10.46 29.64
C ASN A 71 -33.58 11.05 28.23
N ALA A 72 -33.89 10.27 27.18
CA ALA A 72 -34.12 10.79 25.83
C ALA A 72 -35.57 10.47 25.44
N PRO A 73 -36.39 11.46 25.05
CA PRO A 73 -37.75 11.22 24.59
C PRO A 73 -37.78 10.82 23.11
N LEU A 74 -38.60 9.80 22.82
CA LEU A 74 -39.14 9.49 21.51
C LEU A 74 -39.95 10.68 20.97
N MET A 75 -39.56 11.19 19.80
CA MET A 75 -40.44 11.98 18.95
C MET A 75 -40.70 11.20 17.66
N GLU A 76 -41.91 10.67 17.56
CA GLU A 76 -42.56 10.28 16.30
C GLU A 76 -43.06 11.57 15.62
N GLY A 77 -42.81 11.73 14.32
CA GLY A 77 -43.38 12.86 13.58
C GLY A 77 -43.08 12.89 12.09
N GLY A 78 -44.14 12.66 11.28
CA GLY A 78 -44.35 13.19 9.92
C GLY A 78 -43.52 12.54 8.80
N GLY A 79 -44.07 11.91 7.76
CA GLY A 79 -45.37 12.12 7.13
C GLY A 79 -45.39 13.41 6.31
N GLY A 80 -44.84 13.40 5.08
CA GLY A 80 -44.89 14.57 4.20
C GLY A 80 -44.15 14.44 2.87
N SER A 81 -44.89 13.98 1.85
CA SER A 81 -44.93 14.48 0.47
C SER A 81 -43.63 14.80 -0.29
N ALA A 82 -43.33 13.93 -1.25
CA ALA A 82 -42.47 14.22 -2.39
C ALA A 82 -43.19 15.12 -3.43
N PRO A 83 -42.50 16.12 -4.00
CA PRO A 83 -42.76 16.55 -5.36
C PRO A 83 -41.55 16.24 -6.25
N ALA A 84 -41.84 15.49 -7.30
CA ALA A 84 -40.99 15.34 -8.47
C ALA A 84 -40.88 16.68 -9.20
N ALA A 85 -39.64 17.14 -9.41
CA ALA A 85 -39.33 18.14 -10.43
C ALA A 85 -37.88 17.94 -10.88
N SER A 86 -37.68 17.08 -11.87
CA SER A 86 -36.43 16.98 -12.61
C SER A 86 -36.34 18.18 -13.55
N ALA A 87 -35.73 19.27 -13.06
CA ALA A 87 -35.29 20.38 -13.88
C ALA A 87 -33.92 20.01 -14.48
N THR A 88 -33.93 19.56 -15.73
CA THR A 88 -32.72 19.36 -16.53
C THR A 88 -32.12 20.73 -16.86
N GLN A 89 -31.21 21.22 -16.02
CA GLN A 89 -30.37 22.37 -16.33
C GLN A 89 -29.26 21.92 -17.28
N GLN A 90 -29.45 22.16 -18.58
CA GLN A 90 -28.35 22.23 -19.53
C GLN A 90 -27.63 23.57 -19.30
N ALA A 91 -26.73 23.60 -18.33
CA ALA A 91 -25.76 24.68 -18.20
C ALA A 91 -24.81 24.58 -19.40
N LEU A 92 -24.78 25.63 -20.22
CA LEU A 92 -23.71 25.82 -21.21
C LEU A 92 -22.39 25.90 -20.44
N GLU A 93 -21.57 24.86 -20.56
CA GLU A 93 -20.19 24.86 -20.06
C GLU A 93 -19.39 25.88 -20.87
N GLU A 94 -19.15 27.06 -20.27
CA GLU A 94 -18.20 28.01 -20.82
C GLU A 94 -16.81 27.35 -20.85
N PRO A 95 -16.05 27.51 -21.95
CA PRO A 95 -14.72 26.91 -22.07
C PRO A 95 -13.81 27.43 -20.95
N ILE A 96 -13.44 26.54 -20.04
CA ILE A 96 -12.54 26.81 -18.91
C ILE A 96 -11.20 27.26 -19.49
N GLU A 97 -10.82 28.52 -19.24
CA GLU A 97 -9.50 29.00 -19.63
C GLU A 97 -8.41 28.14 -18.96
N PRO A 98 -7.36 27.72 -19.69
CA PRO A 98 -6.33 26.86 -19.13
C PRO A 98 -5.65 27.55 -17.95
N ILE A 99 -5.78 26.96 -16.76
CA ILE A 99 -5.19 27.50 -15.54
C ILE A 99 -3.66 27.49 -15.70
N THR A 100 -3.08 28.67 -15.88
CA THR A 100 -1.62 28.83 -16.10
C THR A 100 -0.80 28.78 -14.81
N GLU A 101 -1.46 28.72 -13.66
CA GLU A 101 -0.78 28.76 -12.37
C GLU A 101 -0.04 27.45 -12.08
N LYS A 102 1.26 27.59 -11.79
CA LYS A 102 2.22 26.48 -11.69
C LYS A 102 2.21 25.84 -10.31
N ILE A 103 2.57 24.56 -10.27
CA ILE A 103 2.84 23.83 -9.03
C ILE A 103 4.18 24.29 -8.48
N ARG A 104 4.21 24.70 -7.21
CA ARG A 104 5.43 25.17 -6.53
C ARG A 104 5.93 24.15 -5.54
N LEU A 105 7.24 23.88 -5.53
CA LEU A 105 7.89 23.10 -4.48
C LEU A 105 8.14 24.02 -3.28
N VAL A 106 7.40 23.82 -2.19
CA VAL A 106 7.50 24.64 -0.97
C VAL A 106 8.66 24.17 -0.09
N ARG A 107 8.79 22.85 0.09
CA ARG A 107 9.75 22.24 1.01
C ARG A 107 10.22 20.91 0.45
N ILE A 108 11.49 20.60 0.65
CA ILE A 108 12.09 19.29 0.41
C ILE A 108 13.02 18.95 1.56
N ASP A 109 12.75 17.84 2.23
CA ASP A 109 13.49 17.37 3.40
C ASP A 109 13.44 15.83 3.50
N ASP A 110 13.91 15.29 4.63
CA ASP A 110 13.87 13.87 4.96
C ASP A 110 12.44 13.33 5.18
N HIS A 111 11.45 14.21 5.35
CA HIS A 111 10.04 13.86 5.42
C HIS A 111 9.34 13.90 4.05
N GLY A 112 10.03 14.31 2.98
CA GLY A 112 9.53 14.25 1.62
C GLY A 112 9.49 15.60 0.92
N ALA A 113 8.62 15.71 -0.09
CA ALA A 113 8.45 16.91 -0.89
C ALA A 113 7.04 17.48 -0.69
N LEU A 114 6.97 18.74 -0.27
CA LEU A 114 5.73 19.49 -0.10
C LEU A 114 5.51 20.40 -1.32
N PHE A 115 4.42 20.15 -2.02
CA PHE A 115 3.96 20.96 -3.15
C PHE A 115 2.83 21.90 -2.70
N GLU A 116 2.76 23.08 -3.31
CA GLU A 116 1.62 24.00 -3.20
C GLU A 116 1.12 24.36 -4.60
N PHE A 117 -0.19 24.32 -4.79
CA PHE A 117 -0.85 24.66 -6.04
C PHE A 117 -2.26 25.23 -5.77
N PRO A 118 -2.86 25.94 -6.74
CA PRO A 118 -4.20 26.51 -6.60
C PRO A 118 -5.26 25.42 -6.53
N ALA A 119 -6.30 25.61 -5.71
CA ALA A 119 -7.38 24.64 -5.58
C ALA A 119 -8.11 24.37 -6.91
N SER A 120 -8.19 25.36 -7.79
CA SER A 120 -8.78 25.24 -9.12
C SER A 120 -8.14 24.16 -10.00
N ARG A 121 -6.85 23.80 -9.76
CA ARG A 121 -6.19 22.67 -10.46
C ARG A 121 -6.89 21.34 -10.20
N LEU A 122 -7.58 21.17 -9.07
CA LEU A 122 -8.35 19.97 -8.78
C LEU A 122 -9.59 19.81 -9.67
N LEU A 123 -10.02 20.86 -10.39
CA LEU A 123 -11.06 20.73 -11.40
C LEU A 123 -10.55 20.01 -12.67
N GLU A 124 -9.24 20.06 -12.94
CA GLU A 124 -8.64 19.46 -14.12
C GLU A 124 -8.49 17.93 -13.97
N THR A 125 -9.12 17.18 -14.88
CA THR A 125 -9.02 15.71 -14.92
C THR A 125 -7.58 15.22 -15.04
N SER A 126 -6.79 15.80 -15.93
CA SER A 126 -5.38 15.43 -16.14
C SER A 126 -4.53 15.68 -14.89
N PHE A 127 -4.77 16.78 -14.17
CA PHE A 127 -4.08 17.05 -12.92
C PHE A 127 -4.48 16.06 -11.82
N ARG A 128 -5.77 15.73 -11.67
CA ARG A 128 -6.20 14.70 -10.70
C ARG A 128 -5.62 13.32 -11.02
N CYS A 129 -5.36 13.02 -12.29
CA CYS A 129 -4.69 11.78 -12.71
C CYS A 129 -3.16 11.84 -12.72
N SER A 130 -2.54 12.93 -12.24
CA SER A 130 -1.09 13.12 -12.30
C SER A 130 -0.28 12.27 -11.31
N MET A 131 -0.94 11.60 -10.36
CA MET A 131 -0.24 10.67 -9.47
C MET A 131 0.30 9.46 -10.24
N PRO A 132 1.57 9.07 -10.05
CA PRO A 132 2.14 7.97 -10.79
C PRO A 132 1.41 6.67 -10.51
N ARG A 133 1.10 5.89 -11.56
CA ARG A 133 0.50 4.53 -11.47
C ARG A 133 1.51 3.49 -10.95
N THR A 134 2.03 3.73 -9.76
CA THR A 134 2.98 2.90 -9.02
C THR A 134 2.72 3.05 -7.53
N CYS A 135 3.05 2.05 -6.73
CA CYS A 135 2.91 2.14 -5.28
C CYS A 135 3.71 3.34 -4.75
N LEU A 136 3.04 4.31 -4.11
CA LEU A 136 3.68 5.51 -3.56
C LEU A 136 4.75 5.20 -2.51
N ARG A 137 4.72 3.99 -1.91
CA ARG A 137 5.68 3.59 -0.88
C ARG A 137 6.87 2.80 -1.41
N CYS A 138 6.63 1.74 -2.17
CA CYS A 138 7.70 0.82 -2.61
C CYS A 138 7.99 0.87 -4.12
N GLY A 139 7.24 1.67 -4.88
CA GLY A 139 7.38 1.79 -6.33
C GLY A 139 6.95 0.56 -7.13
N ALA A 140 6.30 -0.43 -6.51
CA ALA A 140 5.72 -1.57 -7.24
C ALA A 140 4.75 -1.10 -8.34
N LYS A 141 4.71 -1.81 -9.46
CA LYS A 141 3.82 -1.49 -10.60
C LYS A 141 2.64 -2.44 -10.76
N SER A 142 2.55 -3.42 -9.86
CA SER A 142 1.57 -4.50 -9.90
C SER A 142 0.82 -4.60 -8.58
N HIS A 143 -0.36 -5.21 -8.63
CA HIS A 143 -1.29 -5.41 -7.53
C HIS A 143 -1.64 -4.10 -6.83
N LEU A 144 -1.81 -3.06 -7.65
CA LEU A 144 -2.13 -1.72 -7.20
C LEU A 144 -3.59 -1.63 -6.81
N GLN A 145 -3.85 -0.95 -5.70
CA GLN A 145 -5.17 -0.52 -5.28
C GLN A 145 -5.21 0.99 -5.42
N ALA A 146 -6.25 1.50 -6.08
CA ALA A 146 -6.51 2.93 -6.12
C ALA A 146 -7.07 3.37 -4.77
N HIS A 147 -6.55 4.48 -4.25
CA HIS A 147 -7.02 5.18 -3.07
C HIS A 147 -7.30 6.64 -3.44
N VAL A 148 -8.19 7.32 -2.72
CA VAL A 148 -8.46 8.74 -2.94
C VAL A 148 -7.71 9.58 -1.91
N ILE A 149 -7.08 10.66 -2.35
CA ILE A 149 -6.43 11.65 -1.47
C ILE A 149 -7.50 12.35 -0.63
N HIS A 150 -7.36 12.31 0.69
CA HIS A 150 -8.19 13.05 1.63
C HIS A 150 -7.51 14.39 1.96
N TYR A 151 -8.20 15.50 1.73
CA TYR A 151 -7.70 16.84 2.05
C TYR A 151 -8.19 17.27 3.42
N ALA A 152 -7.25 17.39 4.37
CA ALA A 152 -7.54 17.88 5.72
C ALA A 152 -7.44 19.43 5.79
N HIS A 153 -7.90 20.01 6.90
CA HIS A 153 -7.74 21.44 7.16
C HIS A 153 -6.30 21.84 7.50
N ALA A 154 -5.48 20.89 7.92
CA ALA A 154 -4.07 21.09 8.25
C ALA A 154 -3.27 19.83 7.89
N LEU A 155 -1.98 19.99 7.60
CA LEU A 155 -1.08 18.85 7.36
C LEU A 155 -0.91 18.06 8.66
N LEU A 156 -1.58 16.91 8.74
CA LEU A 156 -1.50 16.00 9.87
C LEU A 156 -0.14 15.28 9.91
N SER A 157 0.45 15.22 11.10
CA SER A 157 1.62 14.38 11.36
C SER A 157 1.18 12.94 11.67
N GLY A 158 1.16 12.11 10.64
CA GLY A 158 1.26 10.65 10.59
C GLY A 158 0.35 9.71 11.41
N VAL A 159 -0.23 10.11 12.54
CA VAL A 159 -0.97 9.19 13.43
C VAL A 159 -2.48 9.26 13.20
N ASP A 160 -3.02 10.42 12.79
CA ASP A 160 -4.47 10.63 12.61
C ASP A 160 -4.99 10.22 11.20
N VAL A 161 -4.07 9.94 10.29
CA VAL A 161 -4.35 9.71 8.87
C VAL A 161 -4.93 8.31 8.61
N GLU A 162 -4.67 7.34 9.50
CA GLU A 162 -5.24 5.99 9.36
C GLU A 162 -6.76 5.97 9.60
N ALA A 163 -7.27 6.79 10.51
CA ALA A 163 -8.71 6.91 10.78
C ALA A 163 -9.45 7.56 9.60
N GLU A 164 -8.87 8.62 9.02
CA GLU A 164 -9.41 9.28 7.81
C GLU A 164 -9.37 8.34 6.59
N HIS A 165 -8.30 7.57 6.42
CA HIS A 165 -8.23 6.59 5.33
C HIS A 165 -9.19 5.43 5.52
N ALA A 166 -9.44 4.97 6.75
CA ALA A 166 -10.41 3.91 7.00
C ALA A 166 -11.84 4.35 6.64
N ALA A 167 -12.18 5.62 6.86
CA ALA A 167 -13.49 6.19 6.51
C ALA A 167 -13.69 6.34 4.98
N GLY A 168 -12.60 6.43 4.21
CA GLY A 168 -12.61 6.66 2.75
C GLY A 168 -11.98 5.56 1.89
N ALA A 169 -11.64 4.39 2.45
CA ALA A 169 -10.97 3.31 1.72
C ALA A 169 -11.93 2.60 0.73
N MET A 170 -12.27 3.26 -0.37
CA MET A 170 -12.83 2.57 -1.53
C MET A 170 -11.70 2.15 -2.46
N LYS A 171 -11.58 0.83 -2.65
CA LYS A 171 -10.50 0.19 -3.39
C LYS A 171 -11.04 -0.23 -4.75
N LEU A 172 -10.52 0.38 -5.82
CA LEU A 172 -10.54 -0.27 -7.13
C LEU A 172 -9.34 -1.20 -7.19
N THR A 173 -9.58 -2.46 -7.53
CA THR A 173 -8.52 -3.43 -7.77
C THR A 173 -7.77 -3.06 -9.05
N GLU A 174 -6.53 -3.54 -9.18
CA GLU A 174 -5.71 -3.31 -10.38
C GLU A 174 -6.46 -3.76 -11.65
N GLU A 175 -7.09 -4.93 -11.62
CA GLU A 175 -7.85 -5.48 -12.75
C GLU A 175 -9.01 -4.56 -13.17
N GLU A 176 -9.66 -3.90 -12.22
CA GLU A 176 -10.75 -2.96 -12.50
C GLU A 176 -10.24 -1.63 -13.06
N ALA A 177 -8.99 -1.25 -12.75
CA ALA A 177 -8.45 0.08 -13.02
C ALA A 177 -7.48 0.13 -14.20
N GLN A 178 -6.87 -0.99 -14.58
CA GLN A 178 -5.80 -1.05 -15.58
C GLN A 178 -6.28 -0.57 -16.97
N ASP A 179 -7.51 -0.92 -17.35
CA ASP A 179 -8.07 -0.63 -18.68
C ASP A 179 -8.97 0.62 -18.72
N LEU A 180 -9.08 1.35 -17.60
CA LEU A 180 -9.89 2.55 -17.54
C LEU A 180 -9.14 3.76 -18.10
N SER A 181 -9.85 4.55 -18.90
CA SER A 181 -9.46 5.92 -19.21
C SER A 181 -9.36 6.75 -17.92
N GLU A 182 -8.68 7.89 -17.97
CA GLU A 182 -8.58 8.81 -16.83
C GLU A 182 -9.97 9.26 -16.35
N GLU A 183 -10.86 9.58 -17.30
CA GLU A 183 -12.23 9.98 -17.01
C GLU A 183 -13.04 8.86 -16.38
N ASP A 184 -12.97 7.64 -16.93
CA ASP A 184 -13.68 6.46 -16.39
C ASP A 184 -13.17 6.09 -14.99
N LEU A 185 -11.87 6.20 -14.77
CA LEU A 185 -11.26 5.97 -13.46
C LEU A 185 -11.82 6.95 -12.42
N LEU A 186 -11.82 8.25 -12.73
CA LEU A 186 -12.32 9.29 -11.83
C LEU A 186 -13.83 9.19 -11.61
N ALA A 187 -14.60 8.77 -12.62
CA ALA A 187 -16.04 8.57 -12.51
C ALA A 187 -16.40 7.37 -11.61
N ARG A 188 -15.53 6.35 -11.53
CA ARG A 188 -15.71 5.21 -10.62
C ARG A 188 -15.26 5.49 -9.20
N LEU A 189 -14.38 6.46 -9.00
CA LEU A 189 -13.91 6.84 -7.67
C LEU A 189 -14.95 7.73 -6.97
N PRO A 190 -15.20 7.50 -5.68
CA PRO A 190 -16.15 8.31 -4.93
C PRO A 190 -15.61 9.72 -4.70
N ARG A 191 -16.52 10.67 -4.54
CA ARG A 191 -16.18 11.96 -3.94
C ARG A 191 -15.76 11.80 -2.49
N VAL A 192 -14.87 12.68 -2.04
CA VAL A 192 -14.40 12.71 -0.66
C VAL A 192 -15.45 13.37 0.23
N PRO A 193 -16.03 12.66 1.22
CA PRO A 193 -17.06 13.23 2.08
C PRO A 193 -16.49 14.34 2.97
N ASN A 194 -17.32 15.33 3.32
CA ASN A 194 -16.99 16.41 4.26
C ASN A 194 -15.82 17.34 3.85
N VAL A 195 -15.32 17.22 2.62
CA VAL A 195 -14.34 18.16 2.06
C VAL A 195 -15.08 19.16 1.17
N PRO A 196 -14.81 20.47 1.25
CA PRO A 196 -15.43 21.45 0.35
C PRO A 196 -14.88 21.33 -1.07
N SER A 197 -15.69 21.69 -2.05
CA SER A 197 -15.25 21.73 -3.46
C SER A 197 -14.16 22.79 -3.68
N PRO A 198 -13.13 22.53 -4.51
CA PRO A 198 -12.94 21.36 -5.38
C PRO A 198 -12.21 20.16 -4.74
N GLY A 199 -11.91 20.20 -3.43
CA GLY A 199 -11.22 19.11 -2.72
C GLY A 199 -12.04 17.83 -2.54
N ASP A 200 -13.35 17.91 -2.76
CA ASP A 200 -14.25 16.76 -2.75
C ASP A 200 -14.10 15.86 -4.00
N LEU A 201 -13.45 16.36 -5.05
CA LEU A 201 -13.24 15.61 -6.28
C LEU A 201 -12.16 14.53 -6.09
N PRO A 202 -12.37 13.31 -6.64
CA PRO A 202 -11.42 12.22 -6.44
C PRO A 202 -10.09 12.52 -7.13
N MET A 203 -9.00 12.42 -6.38
CA MET A 203 -7.63 12.40 -6.90
C MET A 203 -6.98 11.08 -6.49
N PRO A 204 -6.80 10.12 -7.40
CA PRO A 204 -6.28 8.80 -7.05
C PRO A 204 -4.80 8.84 -6.68
N TYR A 205 -4.41 7.96 -5.76
CA TYR A 205 -3.04 7.51 -5.58
C TYR A 205 -3.00 5.99 -5.44
N TRP A 206 -1.83 5.38 -5.61
CA TRP A 206 -1.72 3.92 -5.73
C TRP A 206 -0.85 3.34 -4.63
N LEU A 207 -1.31 2.22 -4.07
CA LEU A 207 -0.53 1.39 -3.16
C LEU A 207 -0.64 -0.06 -3.58
N CYS A 208 0.42 -0.84 -3.41
CA CYS A 208 0.29 -2.28 -3.54
C CYS A 208 -0.40 -2.86 -2.31
N ASP A 209 -1.05 -4.00 -2.49
CA ASP A 209 -1.64 -4.85 -1.45
C ASP A 209 -0.70 -5.23 -0.27
N MET A 210 0.60 -5.00 -0.40
CA MET A 210 1.61 -5.24 0.64
C MET A 210 2.01 -3.98 1.42
N CYS A 211 1.63 -2.79 0.97
CA CYS A 211 1.94 -1.53 1.66
C CYS A 211 0.71 -1.01 2.42
N THR A 212 0.94 -0.45 3.61
CA THR A 212 -0.12 0.24 4.37
C THR A 212 -0.30 1.66 3.85
N THR A 213 -1.51 2.20 4.02
CA THR A 213 -1.90 3.57 3.64
C THR A 213 -1.22 4.64 4.49
N GLY A 214 -0.87 4.31 5.73
CA GLY A 214 -0.22 5.25 6.65
C GLY A 214 1.09 5.83 6.07
N ASN A 215 1.24 7.15 6.20
CA ASN A 215 2.47 7.89 5.91
C ASN A 215 2.99 7.78 4.47
N CYS A 216 2.12 7.73 3.47
CA CYS A 216 2.57 7.80 2.06
C CYS A 216 2.36 9.19 1.46
N ILE A 217 1.25 9.83 1.84
CA ILE A 217 0.81 11.12 1.32
C ILE A 217 0.00 11.86 2.39
N SER A 218 0.08 13.18 2.42
CA SER A 218 -0.77 14.04 3.26
C SER A 218 -1.17 15.26 2.45
N ALA A 219 -2.42 15.70 2.56
CA ALA A 219 -2.93 16.83 1.81
C ALA A 219 -3.67 17.81 2.72
N GLU A 220 -3.47 19.10 2.46
CA GLU A 220 -4.13 20.20 3.15
C GLU A 220 -4.88 21.05 2.10
N LEU A 221 -6.11 21.44 2.42
CA LEU A 221 -6.93 22.32 1.60
C LEU A 221 -7.33 23.56 2.37
N GLN A 222 -6.96 24.71 1.83
CA GLN A 222 -7.37 26.02 2.32
C GLN A 222 -8.18 26.72 1.23
N VAL A 223 -9.51 26.59 1.28
CA VAL A 223 -10.44 27.24 0.34
C VAL A 223 -11.37 28.22 1.05
N ASP A 224 -11.70 29.29 0.35
CA ASP A 224 -12.77 30.21 0.75
C ASP A 224 -14.16 29.68 0.31
N GLY A 225 -15.22 30.42 0.64
CA GLY A 225 -16.58 30.05 0.26
C GLY A 225 -16.87 30.03 -1.25
N SER A 226 -15.95 30.56 -2.08
CA SER A 226 -16.05 30.52 -3.54
C SER A 226 -15.31 29.35 -4.18
N GLY A 227 -14.66 28.50 -3.37
CA GLY A 227 -13.81 27.41 -3.85
C GLY A 227 -12.43 27.86 -4.32
N ASN A 228 -12.12 29.15 -4.20
CA ASN A 228 -10.79 29.69 -4.47
C ASN A 228 -9.90 29.44 -3.26
N GLY A 229 -8.66 29.03 -3.51
CA GLY A 229 -7.81 28.61 -2.41
C GLY A 229 -6.51 27.97 -2.85
N ARG A 230 -5.82 27.37 -1.89
CA ARG A 230 -4.58 26.64 -2.10
C ARG A 230 -4.68 25.24 -1.55
N CYS A 231 -4.10 24.32 -2.29
CA CYS A 231 -3.85 22.96 -1.86
C CYS A 231 -2.37 22.81 -1.55
N ARG A 232 -2.07 22.03 -0.52
CA ARG A 232 -0.74 21.55 -0.22
C ARG A 232 -0.73 20.04 -0.23
N LEU A 233 0.31 19.47 -0.82
CA LEU A 233 0.44 18.02 -1.00
C LEU A 233 1.84 17.58 -0.61
N LEU A 234 1.94 16.81 0.47
CA LEU A 234 3.18 16.21 0.94
C LEU A 234 3.27 14.77 0.41
N ILE A 235 4.27 14.49 -0.42
CA ILE A 235 4.60 13.14 -0.88
C ILE A 235 5.89 12.70 -0.19
N LEU A 236 5.81 11.67 0.64
CA LEU A 236 6.94 11.28 1.49
C LEU A 236 8.09 10.67 0.67
N HIS A 237 7.78 9.96 -0.41
CA HIS A 237 8.79 9.32 -1.25
C HIS A 237 9.25 10.25 -2.39
N LEU A 238 10.49 10.74 -2.30
CA LEU A 238 11.00 11.79 -3.22
C LEU A 238 11.00 11.41 -4.71
N ARG A 239 11.30 10.15 -5.06
CA ARG A 239 11.11 9.69 -6.46
C ARG A 239 9.66 9.75 -6.94
N ARG A 240 8.69 9.42 -6.08
CA ARG A 240 7.26 9.48 -6.45
C ARG A 240 6.80 10.93 -6.55
N ALA A 241 7.34 11.79 -5.70
CA ALA A 241 7.16 13.23 -5.78
C ALA A 241 7.68 13.81 -7.10
N GLU A 242 8.85 13.34 -7.56
CA GLU A 242 9.42 13.72 -8.86
C GLU A 242 8.53 13.25 -10.02
N GLU A 243 8.11 11.98 -10.03
CA GLU A 243 7.20 11.44 -11.05
C GLU A 243 5.85 12.19 -11.10
N PHE A 244 5.30 12.52 -9.94
CA PHE A 244 4.11 13.38 -9.83
C PHE A 244 4.37 14.75 -10.47
N MET A 245 5.50 15.39 -10.13
CA MET A 245 5.83 16.71 -10.67
C MET A 245 5.99 16.70 -12.20
N VAL A 246 6.57 15.65 -12.79
CA VAL A 246 6.65 15.49 -14.26
C VAL A 246 5.24 15.40 -14.86
N THR A 247 4.43 14.47 -14.36
CA THR A 247 3.08 14.20 -14.90
C THR A 247 2.15 15.40 -14.73
N ALA A 248 2.34 16.18 -13.67
CA ALA A 248 1.56 17.38 -13.39
C ALA A 248 2.01 18.63 -14.18
N GLY A 249 2.94 18.48 -15.15
CA GLY A 249 3.41 19.58 -16.01
C GLY A 249 4.50 20.45 -15.37
N GLY A 250 5.18 19.93 -14.35
CA GLY A 250 6.29 20.59 -13.65
C GLY A 250 7.63 20.51 -14.39
N GLU A 251 7.73 19.73 -15.46
CA GLU A 251 8.98 19.58 -16.23
C GLU A 251 9.46 20.93 -16.79
N GLY A 252 10.78 21.17 -16.72
CA GLY A 252 11.39 22.44 -17.13
C GLY A 252 11.26 23.60 -16.13
N GLN A 253 10.54 23.41 -15.01
CA GLN A 253 10.46 24.43 -13.96
C GLN A 253 11.68 24.36 -13.02
N SER A 254 12.07 25.49 -12.42
CA SER A 254 13.20 25.55 -11.49
C SER A 254 13.02 24.64 -10.28
N ASP A 255 11.79 24.46 -9.83
CA ASP A 255 11.45 23.62 -8.69
C ASP A 255 11.59 22.12 -9.01
N PHE A 256 11.32 21.72 -10.26
CA PHE A 256 11.60 20.37 -10.73
C PHE A 256 13.11 20.10 -10.75
N ALA A 257 13.92 21.04 -11.24
CA ALA A 257 15.37 20.90 -11.24
C ALA A 257 15.95 20.75 -9.82
N LYS A 258 15.39 21.46 -8.83
CA LYS A 258 15.76 21.29 -7.41
C LYS A 258 15.43 19.89 -6.89
N LEU A 259 14.19 19.44 -7.09
CA LEU A 259 13.74 18.10 -6.67
C LEU A 259 14.56 17.00 -7.34
N HIS A 260 14.75 17.09 -8.66
CA HIS A 260 15.56 16.16 -9.45
C HIS A 260 17.01 16.10 -8.94
N GLY A 261 17.61 17.26 -8.65
CA GLY A 261 18.98 17.32 -8.09
C GLY A 261 19.09 16.59 -6.75
N VAL A 262 18.11 16.77 -5.86
CA VAL A 262 18.05 16.05 -4.59
C VAL A 262 17.86 14.54 -4.82
N VAL A 263 16.90 14.14 -5.65
CA VAL A 263 16.64 12.71 -5.98
C VAL A 263 17.85 12.04 -6.64
N ALA A 264 18.58 12.75 -7.51
CA ALA A 264 19.79 12.25 -8.14
C ALA A 264 20.96 12.13 -7.15
N SER A 265 21.03 13.01 -6.15
CA SER A 265 22.05 12.96 -5.10
C SER A 265 21.76 11.92 -4.01
N LEU A 266 20.49 11.54 -3.84
CA LEU A 266 20.08 10.52 -2.90
C LEU A 266 20.56 9.16 -3.38
N VAL A 267 21.60 8.67 -2.71
CA VAL A 267 21.92 7.24 -2.71
C VAL A 267 20.83 6.54 -1.91
N GLU A 268 19.64 6.40 -2.49
CA GLU A 268 18.58 5.61 -1.89
C GLU A 268 19.14 4.22 -1.64
N SER A 269 19.14 3.82 -0.37
CA SER A 269 19.41 2.45 -0.03
C SER A 269 18.27 1.62 -0.62
N PRO A 270 18.54 0.66 -1.53
CA PRO A 270 17.50 -0.23 -2.05
C PRO A 270 16.75 -1.00 -0.94
N TRP A 271 17.34 -1.01 0.26
CA TRP A 271 16.73 -1.52 1.49
C TRP A 271 15.47 -0.77 1.89
N ASP A 272 15.50 0.57 1.82
CA ASP A 272 14.40 1.43 2.29
C ASP A 272 13.18 1.34 1.35
N ASN A 273 13.41 0.92 0.10
CA ASN A 273 12.38 0.67 -0.89
C ASN A 273 11.62 -0.67 -0.66
N LEU A 274 12.09 -1.52 0.26
CA LEU A 274 11.36 -2.73 0.64
C LEU A 274 10.25 -2.39 1.62
N ALA A 275 9.11 -3.09 1.50
CA ALA A 275 8.07 -3.01 2.51
C ALA A 275 8.62 -3.43 3.89
N GLN A 276 8.17 -2.76 4.96
CA GLN A 276 8.74 -2.93 6.30
C GLN A 276 8.76 -4.39 6.77
N PHE A 277 7.68 -5.14 6.59
CA PHE A 277 7.63 -6.55 6.98
C PHE A 277 8.63 -7.42 6.18
N VAL A 278 8.95 -7.05 4.93
CA VAL A 278 9.98 -7.73 4.12
C VAL A 278 11.35 -7.45 4.72
N GLN A 279 11.64 -6.19 5.07
CA GLN A 279 12.87 -5.81 5.75
C GLN A 279 13.05 -6.60 7.04
N ASP A 280 12.01 -6.66 7.88
CA ASP A 280 12.04 -7.35 9.16
C ASP A 280 12.29 -8.85 9.03
N ARG A 281 11.74 -9.49 7.99
CA ARG A 281 12.00 -10.90 7.69
C ARG A 281 13.41 -11.12 7.14
N ILE A 282 13.88 -10.28 6.22
CA ILE A 282 15.24 -10.39 5.68
C ILE A 282 16.28 -10.20 6.80
N ARG A 283 16.06 -9.28 7.76
CA ARG A 283 16.94 -9.09 8.93
C ARG A 283 17.15 -10.36 9.75
N GLN A 284 16.23 -11.33 9.70
CA GLN A 284 16.36 -12.58 10.44
C GLN A 284 17.49 -13.48 9.89
N TRP A 285 17.79 -13.38 8.59
CA TRP A 285 18.75 -14.26 7.92
C TRP A 285 19.84 -13.51 7.14
N TRP A 286 19.72 -12.21 6.93
CA TRP A 286 20.78 -11.35 6.43
C TRP A 286 21.16 -10.31 7.48
N LYS A 287 22.42 -10.37 7.93
CA LYS A 287 23.02 -9.39 8.82
C LYS A 287 24.19 -8.73 8.08
N PRO A 288 24.17 -7.42 7.83
CA PRO A 288 25.24 -6.74 7.11
C PRO A 288 26.56 -6.85 7.89
N ARG A 289 27.64 -7.19 7.19
CA ARG A 289 29.03 -7.10 7.67
C ARG A 289 29.49 -5.64 7.67
N HIS A 290 30.68 -5.41 8.23
CA HIS A 290 31.28 -4.07 8.25
C HIS A 290 31.44 -3.54 6.82
N ASN A 291 30.82 -2.39 6.52
CA ASN A 291 30.77 -1.76 5.18
C ASN A 291 30.00 -2.55 4.10
N GLU A 292 29.28 -3.62 4.46
CA GLU A 292 28.40 -4.33 3.55
C GLU A 292 27.12 -3.50 3.32
N ARG A 293 26.89 -3.08 2.07
CA ARG A 293 25.67 -2.36 1.69
C ARG A 293 24.72 -3.26 0.93
N PHE A 294 23.44 -3.13 1.23
CA PHE A 294 22.38 -3.81 0.51
C PHE A 294 22.25 -3.26 -0.92
N LEU A 295 22.25 -4.13 -1.93
CA LEU A 295 22.05 -3.73 -3.32
C LEU A 295 20.66 -4.10 -3.83
N GLY A 296 20.07 -5.18 -3.35
CA GLY A 296 18.70 -5.52 -3.66
C GLY A 296 18.29 -6.91 -3.19
N TYR A 297 16.99 -7.16 -3.29
CA TYR A 297 16.34 -8.44 -2.97
C TYR A 297 15.44 -8.89 -4.11
N ALA A 298 15.60 -10.14 -4.51
CA ALA A 298 14.71 -10.85 -5.43
C ALA A 298 13.96 -11.95 -4.65
N PRO A 299 12.62 -11.85 -4.51
CA PRO A 299 11.83 -12.86 -3.83
C PRO A 299 11.73 -14.16 -4.62
N ASP A 300 11.62 -15.28 -3.91
CA ASP A 300 11.29 -16.57 -4.50
C ASP A 300 9.79 -16.64 -4.80
N ARG A 301 9.43 -16.68 -6.08
CA ARG A 301 8.04 -16.72 -6.56
C ARG A 301 7.41 -18.11 -6.51
N ASP A 302 8.10 -19.11 -5.97
CA ASP A 302 7.46 -20.34 -5.48
C ASP A 302 6.61 -20.08 -4.22
N HIS A 303 6.84 -18.95 -3.55
CA HIS A 303 6.08 -18.50 -2.39
C HIS A 303 5.09 -17.40 -2.77
N VAL A 304 4.01 -17.32 -2.00
CA VAL A 304 3.02 -16.26 -2.14
C VAL A 304 3.60 -14.92 -1.65
N ARG A 305 3.13 -13.79 -2.21
CA ARG A 305 3.71 -12.46 -1.93
C ARG A 305 3.68 -12.05 -0.46
N ASN A 306 2.71 -12.54 0.31
CA ASN A 306 2.68 -12.32 1.76
C ASN A 306 3.75 -13.09 2.54
N GLU A 307 4.53 -13.94 1.88
CA GLU A 307 5.75 -14.60 2.36
C GLU A 307 7.04 -13.94 1.81
N ASP A 308 6.93 -12.80 1.09
CA ASP A 308 8.11 -12.03 0.68
C ASP A 308 8.99 -11.71 1.90
N GLY A 309 10.30 -11.87 1.72
CA GLY A 309 11.33 -11.78 2.76
C GLY A 309 11.63 -13.10 3.49
N VAL A 310 10.80 -14.14 3.37
CA VAL A 310 11.06 -15.47 4.00
C VAL A 310 12.03 -16.30 3.19
N ALA A 311 11.93 -16.24 1.86
CA ALA A 311 12.81 -16.93 0.93
C ALA A 311 13.17 -15.99 -0.23
N GLY A 312 14.37 -16.13 -0.78
CA GLY A 312 14.81 -15.29 -1.87
C GLY A 312 16.32 -15.17 -1.97
N ILE A 313 16.74 -14.16 -2.75
CA ILE A 313 18.13 -13.82 -2.96
C ILE A 313 18.36 -12.38 -2.50
N VAL A 314 19.31 -12.19 -1.59
CA VAL A 314 19.87 -10.87 -1.27
C VAL A 314 21.20 -10.72 -1.98
N VAL A 315 21.39 -9.57 -2.61
CA VAL A 315 22.67 -9.15 -3.18
C VAL A 315 23.16 -7.94 -2.40
N SER A 316 24.39 -8.01 -1.91
CA SER A 316 25.08 -6.91 -1.26
C SER A 316 26.36 -6.54 -1.99
N THR A 317 27.08 -5.52 -1.53
CA THR A 317 28.39 -5.15 -2.07
C THR A 317 29.48 -6.20 -1.84
N GLU A 318 29.25 -7.18 -0.96
CA GLU A 318 30.26 -8.18 -0.60
C GLU A 318 29.89 -9.61 -1.02
N ARG A 319 28.60 -9.95 -1.03
CA ARG A 319 28.14 -11.32 -1.22
C ARG A 319 26.71 -11.41 -1.75
N LEU A 320 26.46 -12.55 -2.37
CA LEU A 320 25.14 -13.02 -2.72
C LEU A 320 24.71 -14.05 -1.68
N ILE A 321 23.48 -13.94 -1.21
CA ILE A 321 22.90 -14.87 -0.24
C ILE A 321 21.62 -15.43 -0.85
N TYR A 322 21.57 -16.76 -0.97
CA TYR A 322 20.36 -17.49 -1.29
C TYR A 322 19.81 -18.12 -0.01
N HIS A 323 18.56 -17.81 0.31
CA HIS A 323 17.92 -18.32 1.51
C HIS A 323 16.54 -18.93 1.22
N THR A 324 16.31 -20.11 1.79
CA THR A 324 15.00 -20.75 1.94
C THR A 324 14.90 -21.40 3.31
N ARG A 325 13.72 -21.91 3.67
CA ARG A 325 13.50 -22.62 4.95
C ARG A 325 14.47 -23.79 5.19
N GLN A 326 14.96 -24.43 4.13
CA GLN A 326 15.82 -25.62 4.23
C GLN A 326 17.30 -25.34 3.96
N ARG A 327 17.62 -24.19 3.35
CA ARG A 327 18.96 -23.93 2.80
C ARG A 327 19.34 -22.48 2.99
N HIS A 328 20.60 -22.28 3.33
CA HIS A 328 21.20 -20.95 3.40
C HIS A 328 22.58 -21.07 2.77
N TYR A 329 22.76 -20.40 1.62
CA TYR A 329 24.01 -20.40 0.88
C TYR A 329 24.49 -18.96 0.70
N GLU A 330 25.79 -18.77 0.83
CA GLU A 330 26.44 -17.51 0.57
C GLU A 330 27.51 -17.70 -0.51
N CYS A 331 27.75 -16.65 -1.29
CA CYS A 331 28.81 -16.60 -2.30
C CYS A 331 29.45 -15.23 -2.26
N SER A 332 30.77 -15.16 -2.12
CA SER A 332 31.49 -13.88 -2.18
C SER A 332 31.40 -13.26 -3.58
N VAL A 333 31.51 -11.94 -3.68
CA VAL A 333 31.66 -11.19 -4.95
C VAL A 333 32.82 -11.69 -5.83
N ALA A 334 33.87 -12.26 -5.22
CA ALA A 334 35.05 -12.76 -5.93
C ALA A 334 34.81 -14.13 -6.61
N GLU A 335 33.84 -14.90 -6.12
CA GLU A 335 33.51 -16.22 -6.65
C GLU A 335 32.71 -16.09 -7.96
N PRO A 336 33.03 -16.88 -9.00
CA PRO A 336 32.27 -16.87 -10.24
C PRO A 336 30.88 -17.49 -10.04
N LEU A 337 29.88 -16.87 -10.69
CA LEU A 337 28.49 -17.33 -10.74
C LEU A 337 28.16 -17.75 -12.16
N ASP A 338 27.74 -19.00 -12.36
CA ASP A 338 27.09 -19.44 -13.60
C ASP A 338 25.57 -19.46 -13.38
N LEU A 339 24.85 -18.68 -14.18
CA LEU A 339 23.42 -18.44 -14.05
C LEU A 339 22.71 -18.94 -15.31
N GLU A 340 21.77 -19.88 -15.17
CA GLU A 340 20.92 -20.32 -16.29
C GLU A 340 19.50 -19.80 -16.06
N LEU A 341 18.95 -19.07 -17.02
CA LEU A 341 17.60 -18.49 -16.89
C LEU A 341 16.67 -18.98 -18.00
N ALA A 342 15.61 -19.70 -17.62
CA ALA A 342 14.53 -20.08 -18.51
C ALA A 342 13.26 -19.27 -18.17
N MET A 343 12.95 -18.24 -18.97
CA MET A 343 11.77 -17.39 -18.77
C MET A 343 10.52 -17.98 -19.43
N GLY A 344 9.42 -18.04 -18.68
CA GLY A 344 8.06 -18.22 -19.21
C GLY A 344 7.35 -16.88 -19.46
N SER A 345 6.01 -16.91 -19.53
CA SER A 345 5.20 -15.71 -19.75
C SER A 345 5.32 -14.70 -18.60
N HIS A 346 5.15 -15.16 -17.35
CA HIS A 346 5.13 -14.31 -16.15
C HIS A 346 6.31 -14.56 -15.21
N THR A 347 6.68 -15.83 -15.02
CA THR A 347 7.79 -16.26 -14.16
C THR A 347 8.82 -17.04 -14.96
N GLY A 348 10.03 -17.12 -14.44
CA GLY A 348 11.12 -17.91 -14.98
C GLY A 348 11.79 -18.76 -13.91
N GLN A 349 12.52 -19.75 -14.37
CA GLN A 349 13.35 -20.62 -13.54
C GLN A 349 14.80 -20.18 -13.64
N LEU A 350 15.37 -19.74 -12.53
CA LEU A 350 16.78 -19.40 -12.41
C LEU A 350 17.52 -20.55 -11.73
N ARG A 351 18.60 -21.00 -12.35
CA ARG A 351 19.57 -21.90 -11.72
C ARG A 351 20.84 -21.14 -11.42
N ILE A 352 21.40 -21.39 -10.24
CA ILE A 352 22.61 -20.73 -9.78
C ILE A 352 23.64 -21.80 -9.47
N HIS A 353 24.78 -21.71 -10.13
CA HIS A 353 25.90 -22.61 -9.96
C HIS A 353 27.09 -21.79 -9.47
N THR A 354 27.67 -22.23 -8.35
CA THR A 354 28.93 -21.71 -7.81
C THR A 354 29.92 -22.86 -7.68
N GLY A 355 31.17 -22.57 -7.31
CA GLY A 355 32.14 -23.64 -7.03
C GLY A 355 31.76 -24.53 -5.85
N ASN A 356 30.94 -24.02 -4.93
CA ASN A 356 30.67 -24.63 -3.62
C ASN A 356 29.25 -25.20 -3.51
N TRP A 357 28.28 -24.66 -4.25
CA TRP A 357 26.88 -25.06 -4.15
C TRP A 357 26.13 -24.83 -5.46
N LYS A 358 24.93 -25.44 -5.54
CA LYS A 358 24.03 -25.25 -6.67
C LYS A 358 22.58 -25.12 -6.22
N VAL A 359 21.89 -24.15 -6.80
CA VAL A 359 20.45 -23.97 -6.69
C VAL A 359 19.84 -24.43 -8.00
N LYS A 360 19.06 -25.52 -7.93
CA LYS A 360 18.47 -26.17 -9.12
C LYS A 360 17.18 -25.50 -9.60
N HIS A 361 16.49 -24.83 -8.70
CA HIS A 361 15.17 -24.23 -8.93
C HIS A 361 15.05 -23.00 -8.04
N PHE A 362 14.82 -21.85 -8.67
CA PHE A 362 14.48 -20.60 -8.03
C PHE A 362 13.51 -19.89 -8.96
N THR A 363 12.26 -19.77 -8.54
CA THR A 363 11.25 -19.13 -9.38
C THR A 363 11.33 -17.63 -9.19
N VAL A 364 11.39 -16.89 -10.29
CA VAL A 364 11.56 -15.43 -10.26
C VAL A 364 10.69 -14.77 -11.32
N ASP A 365 10.15 -13.59 -11.05
CA ASP A 365 9.42 -12.80 -12.05
C ASP A 365 10.37 -11.91 -12.87
N ARG A 366 9.84 -11.26 -13.92
CA ARG A 366 10.65 -10.38 -14.80
C ARG A 366 11.32 -9.23 -14.05
N ASP A 367 10.61 -8.65 -13.09
CA ASP A 367 11.11 -7.55 -12.26
C ASP A 367 12.23 -8.02 -11.33
N GLY A 368 12.06 -9.19 -10.71
CA GLY A 368 13.07 -9.85 -9.88
C GLY A 368 14.34 -10.17 -10.66
N VAL A 369 14.24 -10.66 -11.91
CA VAL A 369 15.40 -10.88 -12.80
C VAL A 369 16.10 -9.56 -13.12
N SER A 370 15.33 -8.55 -13.51
CA SER A 370 15.87 -7.23 -13.89
C SER A 370 16.61 -6.59 -12.71
N ARG A 371 16.01 -6.66 -11.52
CA ARG A 371 16.61 -6.21 -10.26
C ARG A 371 17.85 -7.02 -9.95
N PHE A 372 17.79 -8.35 -10.01
CA PHE A 372 18.92 -9.22 -9.71
C PHE A 372 20.11 -8.93 -10.62
N ARG A 373 19.91 -8.81 -11.95
CA ARG A 373 20.95 -8.41 -12.92
C ARG A 373 21.58 -7.06 -12.58
N ARG A 374 20.75 -6.06 -12.28
CA ARG A 374 21.22 -4.73 -11.87
C ARG A 374 22.07 -4.81 -10.61
N CYS A 375 21.64 -5.57 -9.60
CA CYS A 375 22.35 -5.72 -8.34
C CYS A 375 23.71 -6.41 -8.53
N LEU A 376 23.77 -7.48 -9.33
CA LEU A 376 25.04 -8.15 -9.64
C LEU A 376 26.02 -7.21 -10.36
N THR A 377 25.51 -6.37 -11.27
CA THR A 377 26.31 -5.37 -11.98
C THR A 377 26.84 -4.29 -11.02
N LEU A 378 25.98 -3.74 -10.16
CA LEU A 378 26.37 -2.75 -9.14
C LEU A 378 27.37 -3.33 -8.13
N GLY A 379 27.20 -4.59 -7.75
CA GLY A 379 28.08 -5.30 -6.85
C GLY A 379 29.36 -5.81 -7.52
N LYS A 380 29.51 -5.66 -8.84
CA LYS A 380 30.65 -6.15 -9.63
C LYS A 380 30.89 -7.67 -9.50
N PHE A 381 29.82 -8.45 -9.39
CA PHE A 381 29.90 -9.91 -9.38
C PHE A 381 30.35 -10.45 -10.74
N ARG A 382 31.15 -11.52 -10.72
CA ARG A 382 31.56 -12.25 -11.93
C ARG A 382 30.48 -13.24 -12.34
N ALA A 383 29.43 -12.74 -12.98
CA ALA A 383 28.28 -13.52 -13.39
C ALA A 383 28.28 -13.85 -14.90
N ASN A 384 28.17 -15.13 -15.23
CA ASN A 384 27.99 -15.64 -16.57
C ASN A 384 26.54 -16.07 -16.76
N TRP A 385 25.83 -15.46 -17.72
CA TRP A 385 24.42 -15.71 -17.98
C TRP A 385 24.25 -16.61 -19.19
N ARG A 386 23.46 -17.68 -19.05
CA ARG A 386 23.08 -18.61 -20.10
C ARG A 386 21.58 -18.63 -20.31
#